data_AF-A0A150R8X0-F1
#
_entry.id   AF-A0A150R8X0-F1
#
_cell.length_a   1.000
_cell.length_b   1.000
_cell.length_c   1.000
_cell.angle_alpha   90.00
_cell.angle_beta   90.00
_cell.angle_gamma   90.00
#
_symmetry.space_group_name_H-M   'P 1'
#
loop_
_entity.id
_entity.type
_entity.pdbx_description
1 polymer ?
#
loop_
_entity_poly.entity_id
_entity_poly.type
_entity_poly.pdbx_seq_one_letter_code
_entity_poly.pdbx_strand_id
1 'polypeptide(L)'
;MHTLAPSPREVLQAIETGVPILGSSSLGALRAVELEPFGMVGVGRIFEMFKRRELIADDEVALVFSSEDLRALSEPLVNIRHALAAAERAGLISGAERRRLIRVARGIYFPERSYRRLFREAEGRVRPEALAALEGFVRSGDHDLKASDARALLVEARRRL
;
A
#
# COMPACT_ATOMS: atom_id res chain seq x y z
N MET A 1 -21.64 -9.18 -8.38
CA MET A 1 -21.57 -7.83 -8.97
C MET A 1 -20.32 -7.18 -8.42
N HIS A 2 -19.25 -7.04 -9.21
CA HIS A 2 -18.04 -6.33 -8.77
C HIS A 2 -18.37 -4.84 -8.76
N THR A 3 -18.60 -4.26 -7.59
CA THR A 3 -18.74 -2.81 -7.46
C THR A 3 -17.37 -2.21 -7.75
N LEU A 4 -17.26 -1.47 -8.85
CA LEU A 4 -16.05 -0.72 -9.18
C LEU A 4 -15.80 0.34 -8.09
N ALA A 5 -14.54 0.71 -7.89
CA ALA A 5 -14.22 1.83 -7.01
C ALA A 5 -14.88 3.12 -7.55
N PRO A 6 -15.33 4.04 -6.68
CA PRO A 6 -15.92 5.30 -7.10
C PRO A 6 -15.02 6.04 -8.11
N SER A 7 -15.64 6.46 -9.20
CA SER A 7 -14.97 7.30 -10.21
C SER A 7 -14.69 8.69 -9.66
N PRO A 8 -13.72 9.44 -10.22
CA PRO A 8 -13.46 10.81 -9.78
C PRO A 8 -14.70 11.71 -9.87
N ARG A 9 -15.53 11.46 -10.88
CA ARG A 9 -16.76 12.23 -11.12
C ARG A 9 -17.79 12.02 -10.02
N GLU A 10 -18.02 10.78 -9.60
CA GLU A 10 -18.93 10.49 -8.48
C GLU A 10 -18.42 11.11 -7.18
N VAL A 11 -17.11 11.08 -6.95
CA VAL A 11 -16.51 11.70 -5.76
C VAL A 11 -16.64 13.23 -5.83
N LEU A 12 -16.43 13.85 -6.99
CA LEU A 12 -16.61 15.29 -7.17
C LEU A 12 -18.06 15.73 -6.87
N GLN A 13 -19.04 14.98 -7.38
CA GLN A 13 -20.46 15.24 -7.08
C GLN A 13 -20.76 15.14 -5.58
N ALA A 14 -20.12 14.21 -4.86
CA ALA A 14 -20.26 14.11 -3.41
C ALA A 14 -19.67 15.34 -2.69
N ILE A 15 -18.52 15.84 -3.15
CA ILE A 15 -17.89 17.06 -2.59
C ILE A 15 -18.82 18.27 -2.75
N GLU A 16 -19.49 18.41 -3.89
CA GLU A 16 -20.42 19.52 -4.17
C GLU A 16 -21.62 19.58 -3.20
N THR A 17 -21.94 18.49 -2.50
CA THR A 17 -22.99 18.46 -1.47
C THR A 17 -22.58 19.13 -0.15
N GLY A 18 -21.31 19.52 -0.01
CA GLY A 18 -20.77 20.17 1.20
C GLY A 18 -20.37 19.18 2.31
N VAL A 19 -20.52 17.87 2.10
CA VAL A 19 -20.04 16.84 3.03
C VAL A 19 -18.53 16.66 2.86
N PRO A 20 -17.73 16.66 3.95
CA PRO A 20 -16.31 16.36 3.86
C PRO A 20 -16.06 14.96 3.30
N ILE A 21 -15.30 14.88 2.20
CA ILE A 21 -14.88 13.61 1.60
C ILE A 21 -13.40 13.36 1.89
N LEU A 22 -13.08 12.20 2.47
CA LEU A 22 -11.73 11.81 2.83
C LEU A 22 -11.28 10.58 2.02
N GLY A 23 -9.99 10.49 1.70
CA GLY A 23 -9.41 9.31 1.06
C GLY A 23 -8.03 8.94 1.59
N SER A 24 -7.77 7.64 1.73
CA SER A 24 -6.48 7.09 2.19
C SER A 24 -6.17 5.71 1.59
N SER A 25 -4.98 5.20 1.92
CA SER A 25 -4.55 3.78 1.87
C SER A 25 -4.46 3.10 0.49
N SER A 26 -5.48 3.20 -0.35
CA SER A 26 -5.60 2.44 -1.60
C SER A 26 -6.00 3.38 -2.74
N LEU A 27 -6.97 2.98 -3.58
CA LEU A 27 -7.59 3.84 -4.58
C LEU A 27 -8.14 5.15 -3.97
N GLY A 28 -8.54 5.16 -2.69
CA GLY A 28 -8.93 6.38 -1.99
C GLY A 28 -7.79 7.41 -1.87
N ALA A 29 -6.55 6.98 -1.69
CA ALA A 29 -5.39 7.87 -1.69
C ALA A 29 -5.14 8.47 -3.08
N LEU A 30 -5.26 7.66 -4.14
CA LEU A 30 -5.15 8.14 -5.52
C LEU A 30 -6.23 9.17 -5.85
N ARG A 31 -7.49 8.88 -5.51
CA ARG A 31 -8.61 9.82 -5.67
C ARG A 31 -8.40 11.10 -4.89
N ALA A 32 -7.86 11.01 -3.67
CA ALA A 32 -7.53 12.19 -2.89
C ALA A 32 -6.46 13.06 -3.57
N VAL A 33 -5.43 12.47 -4.20
CA VAL A 33 -4.44 13.27 -4.96
C VAL A 33 -5.09 13.97 -6.15
N GLU A 34 -5.98 13.28 -6.87
CA GLU A 34 -6.69 13.85 -8.03
C GLU A 34 -7.68 14.96 -7.63
N LEU A 35 -8.34 14.81 -6.47
CA LEU A 35 -9.47 15.63 -6.06
C LEU A 35 -9.19 16.59 -4.91
N GLU A 36 -7.96 16.61 -4.38
CA GLU A 36 -7.52 17.60 -3.38
C GLU A 36 -7.77 19.05 -3.83
N PRO A 37 -7.47 19.45 -5.09
CA PRO A 37 -7.77 20.81 -5.57
C PRO A 37 -9.26 21.18 -5.53
N PHE A 38 -10.14 20.18 -5.48
CA PHE A 38 -11.59 20.36 -5.45
C PHE A 38 -12.20 20.20 -4.05
N GLY A 39 -11.39 19.91 -3.02
CA GLY A 39 -11.82 19.85 -1.62
C GLY A 39 -11.82 18.45 -0.99
N MET A 40 -11.38 17.41 -1.70
CA MET A 40 -11.17 16.10 -1.08
C MET A 40 -9.96 16.15 -0.12
N VAL A 41 -10.08 15.51 1.04
CA VAL A 41 -9.01 15.48 2.05
C VAL A 41 -8.23 14.17 1.93
N GLY A 42 -6.97 14.26 1.56
CA GLY A 42 -6.06 13.12 1.60
C GLY A 42 -5.53 12.83 3.00
N VAL A 43 -5.49 11.56 3.38
CA VAL A 43 -5.01 11.12 4.69
C VAL A 43 -4.02 9.98 4.55
N GLY A 44 -2.95 10.04 5.35
CA GLY A 44 -1.99 8.96 5.48
C GLY A 44 -0.79 9.07 4.54
N ARG A 45 0.16 8.16 4.73
CA ARG A 45 1.46 8.19 4.06
C ARG A 45 1.38 7.79 2.60
N ILE A 46 0.48 6.90 2.23
CA ILE A 46 0.30 6.46 0.83
C ILE A 46 -0.21 7.63 -0.01
N PHE A 47 -1.14 8.43 0.52
CA PHE A 47 -1.55 9.69 -0.12
C PHE A 47 -0.37 10.63 -0.33
N GLU A 48 0.42 10.90 0.72
CA GLU A 48 1.62 11.76 0.62
C GLU A 48 2.64 11.23 -0.40
N MET A 49 2.86 9.92 -0.45
CA MET A 49 3.77 9.30 -1.40
C MET A 49 3.30 9.46 -2.85
N PHE A 50 2.01 9.32 -3.14
CA PHE A 50 1.46 9.62 -4.47
C PHE A 50 1.55 11.12 -4.80
N LYS A 51 1.19 11.99 -3.84
CA LYS A 51 1.27 13.45 -4.02
C LYS A 51 2.69 13.92 -4.37
N ARG A 52 3.71 13.30 -3.76
CA ARG A 52 5.13 13.55 -4.02
C ARG A 52 5.70 12.78 -5.21
N ARG A 53 4.89 11.96 -5.90
CA ARG A 53 5.29 11.09 -7.02
C ARG A 53 6.38 10.08 -6.65
N GLU A 54 6.46 9.70 -5.37
CA GLU A 54 7.29 8.57 -4.91
C GLU A 54 6.67 7.24 -5.35
N LEU A 55 5.34 7.20 -5.44
CA LEU A 55 4.55 6.15 -6.09
C LEU A 55 3.92 6.75 -7.35
N ILE A 56 3.97 6.02 -8.46
CA ILE A 56 3.49 6.50 -9.77
C ILE A 56 2.51 5.52 -10.40
N ALA A 57 2.68 4.21 -10.15
CA ALA A 57 1.86 3.19 -10.78
C ALA A 57 0.69 2.77 -9.87
N ASP A 58 -0.47 2.55 -10.47
CA ASP A 58 -1.67 2.09 -9.76
C ASP A 58 -1.48 0.69 -9.14
N ASP A 59 -0.60 -0.12 -9.72
CA ASP A 59 -0.26 -1.45 -9.20
C ASP A 59 0.45 -1.41 -7.83
N GLU A 60 0.89 -0.22 -7.39
CA GLU A 60 1.47 0.00 -6.06
C GLU A 60 0.46 -0.32 -4.95
N VAL A 61 -0.82 -0.03 -5.19
CA VAL A 61 -1.91 -0.26 -4.22
C VAL A 61 -2.81 -1.44 -4.57
N ALA A 62 -2.61 -2.05 -5.73
CA ALA A 62 -3.40 -3.19 -6.20
C ALA A 62 -3.13 -4.46 -5.39
N LEU A 63 -4.21 -5.13 -5.01
CA LEU A 63 -4.23 -6.45 -4.39
C LEU A 63 -5.55 -7.14 -4.69
N VAL A 64 -5.58 -8.45 -4.51
CA VAL A 64 -6.79 -9.26 -4.67
C VAL A 64 -7.36 -9.61 -3.29
N PHE A 65 -8.68 -9.54 -3.18
CA PHE A 65 -9.43 -10.00 -2.02
C PHE A 65 -10.21 -11.26 -2.36
N SER A 66 -10.36 -12.12 -1.36
CA SER A 66 -11.30 -13.23 -1.41
C SER A 66 -12.72 -12.70 -1.47
N SER A 67 -13.55 -13.26 -2.36
CA SER A 67 -14.95 -12.87 -2.49
C SER A 67 -15.83 -13.33 -1.33
N GLU A 68 -15.37 -14.30 -0.54
CA GLU A 68 -16.15 -14.93 0.53
C GLU A 68 -16.02 -14.19 1.86
N ASP A 69 -14.79 -13.84 2.24
CA ASP A 69 -14.43 -13.32 3.55
C ASP A 69 -13.64 -11.99 3.48
N LEU A 70 -13.46 -11.44 2.27
CA LEU A 70 -12.74 -10.18 2.01
C LEU A 70 -11.31 -10.15 2.56
N ARG A 71 -10.69 -11.32 2.84
CA ARG A 71 -9.28 -11.35 3.23
C ARG A 71 -8.39 -11.06 2.02
N ALA A 72 -7.27 -10.37 2.25
CA ALA A 72 -6.27 -10.17 1.22
C ALA A 72 -5.67 -11.53 0.79
N LEU A 73 -5.66 -11.77 -0.53
CA LEU A 73 -5.03 -12.94 -1.17
C LEU A 73 -3.65 -12.61 -1.74
N SER A 74 -3.35 -11.32 -1.88
CA SER A 74 -2.06 -10.84 -2.36
C SER A 74 -1.63 -9.57 -1.60
N GLU A 75 -0.34 -9.27 -1.71
CA GLU A 75 0.31 -8.14 -1.06
C GLU A 75 0.44 -6.96 -2.05
N PRO A 76 0.03 -5.75 -1.66
CA PRO A 76 0.27 -4.57 -2.46
C PRO A 76 1.74 -4.16 -2.38
N LEU A 77 2.30 -3.64 -3.49
CA LEU A 77 3.74 -3.35 -3.57
C LEU A 77 4.15 -2.26 -2.56
N VAL A 78 3.25 -1.31 -2.25
CA VAL A 78 3.51 -0.28 -1.24
C VAL A 78 3.77 -0.85 0.16
N ASN A 79 3.07 -1.93 0.55
CA ASN A 79 3.31 -2.61 1.83
C ASN A 79 4.68 -3.31 1.82
N ILE A 80 5.02 -3.99 0.72
CA ILE A 80 6.34 -4.61 0.57
C ILE A 80 7.46 -3.56 0.64
N ARG A 81 7.31 -2.42 -0.04
CA ARG A 81 8.28 -1.30 0.03
C ARG A 81 8.45 -0.81 1.46
N HIS A 82 7.34 -0.65 2.19
CA HIS A 82 7.35 -0.22 3.58
C HIS A 82 8.07 -1.23 4.48
N ALA A 83 7.73 -2.51 4.37
CA ALA A 83 8.37 -3.59 5.12
C ALA A 83 9.88 -3.65 4.88
N LEU A 84 10.30 -3.59 3.61
CA LEU A 84 11.73 -3.64 3.26
C LEU A 84 12.48 -2.38 3.72
N ALA A 85 11.85 -1.21 3.73
CA ALA A 85 12.45 0.00 4.29
C ALA A 85 12.57 -0.06 5.82
N ALA A 86 11.60 -0.68 6.50
CA ALA A 86 11.69 -0.91 7.94
C ALA A 86 12.79 -1.93 8.28
N ALA A 87 12.88 -3.03 7.53
CA ALA A 87 13.93 -4.03 7.69
C ALA A 87 15.34 -3.47 7.40
N GLU A 88 15.49 -2.59 6.40
CA GLU A 88 16.77 -1.90 6.15
C GLU A 88 17.15 -1.01 7.34
N ARG A 89 16.22 -0.22 7.89
CA ARG A 89 16.47 0.62 9.07
C ARG A 89 16.82 -0.20 10.32
N ALA A 90 16.26 -1.40 10.44
CA ALA A 90 16.57 -2.35 11.51
C ALA A 90 17.90 -3.11 11.29
N GLY A 91 18.61 -2.86 10.17
CA GLY A 91 19.88 -3.51 9.86
C GLY A 91 19.75 -4.97 9.39
N LEU A 92 18.52 -5.47 9.16
CA LEU A 92 18.28 -6.85 8.74
C LEU A 92 18.69 -7.08 7.28
N ILE A 93 18.60 -6.04 6.45
CA ILE A 93 19.03 -6.05 5.06
C ILE A 93 19.79 -4.79 4.70
N SER A 94 20.68 -4.89 3.72
CA SER A 94 21.34 -3.73 3.11
C SER A 94 20.43 -3.02 2.12
N GLY A 95 20.74 -1.76 1.82
CA GLY A 95 20.04 -1.02 0.76
C GLY A 95 20.17 -1.65 -0.64
N ALA A 96 21.25 -2.38 -0.91
CA ALA A 96 21.40 -3.15 -2.14
C ALA A 96 20.42 -4.33 -2.21
N GLU A 97 20.23 -5.04 -1.09
CA GLU A 97 19.24 -6.11 -0.96
C GLU A 97 17.82 -5.57 -1.05
N ARG A 98 17.51 -4.45 -0.38
CA ARG A 98 16.20 -3.77 -0.52
C ARG A 98 15.88 -3.47 -1.99
N ARG A 99 16.81 -2.84 -2.72
CA ARG A 99 16.61 -2.53 -4.15
C ARG A 99 16.40 -3.78 -5.00
N ARG A 100 17.13 -4.87 -4.72
CA ARG A 100 16.93 -6.16 -5.41
C ARG A 100 15.55 -6.74 -5.12
N LEU A 101 15.13 -6.77 -3.86
CA LEU A 101 13.83 -7.30 -3.44
C LEU A 101 12.66 -6.49 -4.00
N ILE A 102 12.75 -5.17 -4.04
CA ILE A 102 11.73 -4.32 -4.69
C ILE A 102 11.61 -4.66 -6.18
N ARG A 103 12.73 -4.90 -6.88
CA ARG A 103 12.70 -5.31 -8.30
C ARG A 103 12.05 -6.68 -8.49
N VAL A 104 12.33 -7.63 -7.61
CA VAL A 104 11.66 -8.95 -7.62
C VAL A 104 10.16 -8.77 -7.39
N ALA A 105 9.76 -8.06 -6.34
CA ALA A 105 8.36 -7.83 -6.00
C ALA A 105 7.56 -7.16 -7.13
N ARG A 106 8.18 -6.19 -7.82
CA ARG A 106 7.59 -5.52 -8.97
C ARG A 106 7.45 -6.43 -10.19
N GLY A 107 8.33 -7.43 -10.34
CA GLY A 107 8.24 -8.44 -11.40
C GLY A 107 7.12 -9.46 -11.18
N ILE A 108 6.59 -9.57 -9.96
CA ILE A 108 5.48 -10.47 -9.65
C ILE A 108 4.16 -9.78 -9.99
N TYR A 109 3.35 -10.45 -10.81
CA TYR A 109 1.99 -10.02 -11.14
C TYR A 109 1.15 -9.88 -9.85
N PHE A 110 0.45 -8.74 -9.69
CA PHE A 110 -0.13 -8.34 -8.40
C PHE A 110 -1.10 -9.34 -7.74
N PRO A 111 -1.90 -10.16 -8.46
CA PRO A 111 -2.74 -11.20 -7.85
C PRO A 111 -1.94 -12.33 -7.21
N GLU A 112 -0.70 -12.52 -7.64
CA GLU A 112 0.18 -13.59 -7.18
C GLU A 112 1.25 -13.09 -6.19
N ARG A 113 1.32 -11.76 -6.01
CA ARG A 113 2.31 -11.08 -5.18
C ARG A 113 2.07 -11.45 -3.72
N SER A 114 3.03 -12.10 -3.10
CA SER A 114 3.00 -12.49 -1.68
C SER A 114 4.42 -12.55 -1.14
N TYR A 115 4.61 -12.39 0.17
CA TYR A 115 5.94 -12.53 0.77
C TYR A 115 6.55 -13.90 0.51
N ARG A 116 5.75 -14.98 0.58
CA ARG A 116 6.21 -16.33 0.25
C ARG A 116 6.78 -16.41 -1.17
N ARG A 117 6.08 -15.83 -2.15
CA ARG A 117 6.55 -15.82 -3.54
C ARG A 117 7.76 -14.91 -3.73
N LEU A 118 7.74 -13.73 -3.11
CA LEU A 118 8.87 -12.80 -3.12
C LEU A 118 10.16 -13.47 -2.62
N PHE A 119 10.11 -14.14 -1.47
CA PHE A 119 11.28 -14.79 -0.89
C PHE A 119 11.81 -15.91 -1.78
N ARG A 120 10.91 -16.77 -2.30
CA ARG A 120 11.27 -17.82 -3.25
C ARG A 120 11.93 -17.26 -4.51
N GLU A 121 11.38 -16.21 -5.12
CA GLU A 121 11.95 -15.60 -6.33
C GLU A 121 13.23 -14.78 -6.06
N ALA A 122 13.51 -14.47 -4.80
CA ALA A 122 14.71 -13.78 -4.36
C ALA A 122 15.86 -14.73 -3.98
N GLU A 123 15.61 -16.04 -3.92
CA GLU A 123 16.65 -17.05 -3.68
C GLU A 123 17.81 -16.90 -4.68
N GLY A 124 19.04 -16.95 -4.17
CA GLY A 124 20.26 -16.72 -4.97
C GLY A 124 20.50 -15.27 -5.41
N ARG A 125 19.57 -14.34 -5.14
CA ARG A 125 19.70 -12.90 -5.48
C ARG A 125 20.06 -12.03 -4.28
N VAL A 126 19.86 -12.54 -3.08
CA VAL A 126 20.17 -11.91 -1.79
C VAL A 126 20.74 -12.96 -0.83
N ARG A 127 21.34 -12.52 0.28
CA ARG A 127 21.93 -13.43 1.26
C ARG A 127 20.84 -14.30 1.93
N PRO A 128 21.08 -15.60 2.16
CA PRO A 128 20.12 -16.46 2.84
C PRO A 128 19.71 -15.93 4.22
N GLU A 129 20.65 -15.37 4.97
CA GLU A 129 20.41 -14.82 6.32
C GLU A 129 19.48 -13.61 6.27
N ALA A 130 19.60 -12.78 5.23
CA ALA A 130 18.72 -11.64 5.00
C ALA A 130 17.28 -12.09 4.70
N LEU A 131 17.09 -13.16 3.92
CA LEU A 131 15.76 -13.74 3.66
C LEU A 131 15.14 -14.31 4.93
N ALA A 132 15.91 -15.06 5.73
CA ALA A 132 15.43 -15.62 6.98
C ALA A 132 15.03 -14.51 7.99
N ALA A 133 15.86 -13.46 8.11
CA ALA A 133 15.55 -12.31 8.95
C ALA A 133 14.30 -11.56 8.49
N LEU A 134 14.15 -11.36 7.18
CA LEU A 134 12.96 -10.73 6.60
C LEU A 134 11.69 -11.55 6.82
N GLU A 135 11.78 -12.87 6.70
CA GLU A 135 10.64 -13.74 6.93
C GLU A 135 10.17 -13.66 8.39
N GLY A 136 11.10 -13.63 9.34
CA GLY A 136 10.79 -13.36 10.75
C GLY A 136 10.18 -11.98 10.98
N PHE A 137 10.72 -10.95 10.33
CA PHE A 137 10.23 -9.58 10.42
C PHE A 137 8.81 -9.43 9.88
N VAL A 138 8.50 -10.03 8.72
CA VAL A 138 7.17 -9.95 8.12
C VAL A 138 6.14 -10.68 8.99
N ARG A 139 6.49 -11.82 9.60
CA ARG A 139 5.56 -12.54 10.49
C ARG A 139 5.14 -11.76 11.73
N SER A 140 5.90 -10.72 12.15
CA SER A 140 5.50 -9.87 13.27
C SER A 140 4.28 -8.97 12.97
N GLY A 141 3.97 -8.74 11.67
CA GLY A 141 2.82 -7.97 11.23
C GLY A 141 2.96 -6.43 11.31
N ASP A 142 4.07 -5.89 11.82
CA ASP A 142 4.25 -4.45 12.04
C ASP A 142 4.68 -3.67 10.77
N HIS A 143 4.10 -4.00 9.63
CA HIS A 143 4.52 -3.43 8.34
C HIS A 143 3.37 -3.15 7.36
N ASP A 144 2.11 -3.32 7.80
CA ASP A 144 0.94 -3.02 6.98
C ASP A 144 0.65 -1.50 6.97
N LEU A 145 1.25 -0.81 5.99
CA LEU A 145 1.07 0.62 5.80
C LEU A 145 -0.37 0.96 5.41
N LYS A 146 -1.04 0.12 4.61
CA LYS A 146 -2.44 0.32 4.24
C LYS A 146 -3.36 0.30 5.45
N ALA A 147 -3.15 -0.62 6.39
CA ALA A 147 -3.93 -0.64 7.62
C ALA A 147 -3.63 0.57 8.52
N SER A 148 -2.37 1.02 8.57
CA SER A 148 -1.99 2.24 9.29
C SER A 148 -2.70 3.48 8.75
N ASP A 149 -2.69 3.67 7.43
CA ASP A 149 -3.37 4.78 6.74
C ASP A 149 -4.90 4.72 6.89
N ALA A 150 -5.49 3.52 6.88
CA ALA A 150 -6.91 3.34 7.12
C ALA A 150 -7.29 3.76 8.55
N ARG A 151 -6.50 3.36 9.56
CA ARG A 151 -6.69 3.80 10.95
C ARG A 151 -6.54 5.31 11.09
N ALA A 152 -5.55 5.92 10.44
CA ALA A 152 -5.36 7.36 10.45
C ALA A 152 -6.57 8.11 9.88
N LEU A 153 -7.17 7.59 8.81
CA LEU A 153 -8.41 8.15 8.24
C LEU A 153 -9.58 8.08 9.22
N LEU A 154 -9.75 6.98 9.95
CA LEU A 154 -10.82 6.88 10.95
C LEU A 154 -10.66 7.90 12.09
N VAL A 155 -9.42 8.15 12.51
CA VAL A 155 -9.11 9.19 13.51
C VAL A 155 -9.44 10.58 12.97
N GLU A 156 -9.07 10.87 11.72
CA GLU A 156 -9.35 12.16 11.09
C GLU A 156 -10.85 12.36 10.84
N ALA A 157 -11.56 11.33 10.40
CA ALA A 157 -13.01 11.38 10.24
C ALA A 157 -13.71 11.71 11.57
N ARG A 158 -13.29 11.06 12.67
CA ARG A 158 -13.86 11.33 14.01
C ARG A 158 -13.66 12.77 14.48
N ARG A 159 -12.62 13.46 14.03
CA ARG A 159 -12.37 14.88 14.39
C ARG A 159 -13.26 15.86 13.64
N ARG A 160 -13.91 15.41 12.56
CA ARG A 160 -14.75 16.23 11.67
C ARG A 160 -16.25 15.97 11.86
N LEU A 161 -16.60 14.98 12.68
CA LEU A 161 -17.95 14.73 13.18
C LEU A 161 -18.18 15.53 14.47
#